data_AF-A0A7S1H5B0-F1
#
_entry.id   AF-A0A7S1H5B0-F1
#
_cell.length_a   1.000
_cell.length_b   1.000
_cell.length_c   1.000
_cell.angle_alpha   90.00
_cell.angle_beta   90.00
_cell.angle_gamma   90.00
#
_symmetry.space_group_name_H-M   'P 1'
#
loop_
_entity.id
_entity.type
_entity.pdbx_description
1 polymer ?
#
loop_
_entity_poly.entity_id
_entity_poly.type
_entity_poly.pdbx_seq_one_letter_code
_entity_poly.pdbx_strand_id
1 'polypeptide(L)'
;MPPGSLMLIADHINAPQRSPLVGEQGSHRFVDMVNAYDADLRRHALALAKRENLMLGEGVYCWALGPQFETAAEIRMFAAWGADAVGMSTVPETILARHAGLKVMGLALI
;
A
#
# COMPACT_ATOMS: atom_id res chain seq x y z
N MET A 1 -4.05 2.30 -14.37
CA MET A 1 -2.91 1.65 -15.09
C MET A 1 -3.43 0.43 -15.83
N PRO A 2 -2.88 0.03 -16.99
CA PRO A 2 -3.32 -1.19 -17.69
C PRO A 2 -2.87 -2.47 -16.97
N PRO A 3 -3.55 -3.62 -17.19
CA PRO A 3 -3.08 -4.93 -16.72
C PRO A 3 -1.64 -5.22 -17.18
N GLY A 4 -0.84 -5.84 -16.32
CA GLY A 4 0.59 -6.08 -16.48
C GLY A 4 1.47 -4.91 -16.04
N SER A 5 0.90 -3.80 -15.57
CA SER A 5 1.68 -2.66 -15.06
C SER A 5 2.24 -2.94 -13.67
N LEU A 6 3.46 -2.47 -13.41
CA LEU A 6 4.02 -2.43 -12.07
C LEU A 6 3.75 -1.06 -11.44
N MET A 7 3.22 -1.05 -10.22
CA MET A 7 2.96 0.15 -9.42
C MET A 7 3.78 0.13 -8.14
N LEU A 8 4.57 1.17 -7.91
CA LEU A 8 5.16 1.51 -6.63
C LEU A 8 4.09 2.04 -5.68
N ILE A 9 3.96 1.42 -4.51
CA ILE A 9 2.99 1.87 -3.51
C ILE A 9 3.55 3.09 -2.79
N ALA A 10 2.92 4.24 -2.99
CA ALA A 10 3.27 5.51 -2.33
C ALA A 10 2.59 5.65 -0.97
N ASP A 11 1.36 5.15 -0.88
CA ASP A 11 0.54 5.17 0.33
C ASP A 11 -0.53 4.06 0.28
N HIS A 12 -1.28 3.87 1.37
CA HIS A 12 -2.40 2.96 1.39
C HIS A 12 -3.67 3.53 2.00
N ILE A 13 -4.80 2.92 1.62
CA ILE A 13 -6.08 3.06 2.30
C ILE A 13 -6.44 1.72 2.94
N ASN A 14 -6.67 1.73 4.25
CA ASN A 14 -7.15 0.57 4.99
C ASN A 14 -8.69 0.59 5.04
N ALA A 15 -9.36 0.10 4.01
CA ALA A 15 -10.83 0.14 3.94
C ALA A 15 -11.51 -0.67 5.06
N PRO A 16 -11.01 -1.86 5.48
CA PRO A 16 -11.59 -2.61 6.60
C PRO A 16 -11.47 -1.90 7.96
N GLN A 17 -10.61 -0.88 8.09
CA GLN A 17 -10.25 -0.26 9.36
C GLN A 17 -9.82 -1.31 10.41
N ARG A 18 -9.04 -2.30 9.97
CA ARG A 18 -8.49 -3.37 10.83
C ARG A 18 -7.00 -3.18 11.02
N SER A 19 -6.48 -3.55 12.18
CA SER A 19 -5.04 -3.48 12.45
C SER A 19 -4.55 -4.78 13.07
N PRO A 20 -3.37 -5.29 12.67
CA PRO A 20 -2.73 -6.42 13.34
C PRO A 20 -2.25 -6.07 14.76
N LEU A 21 -2.26 -4.79 15.14
CA LEU A 21 -1.91 -4.32 16.49
C LEU A 21 -3.11 -4.31 17.45
N VAL A 22 -4.31 -4.71 16.99
CA VAL A 22 -5.45 -4.90 17.89
C VAL A 22 -5.12 -6.02 18.88
N GLY A 23 -5.18 -5.69 20.19
CA GLY A 23 -4.81 -6.61 21.27
C GLY A 23 -3.40 -6.39 21.82
N GLU A 24 -2.56 -5.65 21.09
CA GLU A 24 -1.24 -5.25 21.59
C GLU A 24 -1.40 -4.31 22.80
N GLN A 25 -0.59 -4.55 23.84
CA GLN A 25 -0.63 -3.79 25.09
C GLN A 25 0.31 -2.58 25.02
N GLY A 26 0.27 -1.68 26.01
CA GLY A 26 1.20 -0.56 26.07
C GLY A 26 1.02 0.50 24.96
N SER A 27 1.95 1.45 24.90
CA SER A 27 1.89 2.59 23.98
C SER A 27 2.54 2.32 22.62
N HIS A 28 3.38 1.29 22.49
CA HIS A 28 4.09 0.95 21.25
C HIS A 28 3.15 0.54 20.11
N ARG A 29 1.92 0.12 20.42
CA ARG A 29 0.86 -0.16 19.44
C ARG A 29 0.42 1.06 18.62
N PHE A 30 0.68 2.28 19.11
CA PHE A 30 0.37 3.52 18.40
C PHE A 30 1.54 3.89 17.50
N VAL A 31 1.44 3.47 16.24
CA VAL A 31 2.51 3.61 15.24
C VAL A 31 2.23 4.79 14.33
N ASP A 32 3.25 5.62 14.09
CA ASP A 32 3.20 6.67 13.08
C ASP A 32 3.27 6.05 11.67
N MET A 33 2.25 6.33 10.88
CA MET A 33 2.12 5.86 9.50
C MET A 33 2.51 6.93 8.47
N VAL A 34 2.95 8.11 8.90
CA VAL A 34 3.60 9.07 8.00
C VAL A 34 4.82 8.40 7.37
N ASN A 35 4.88 8.43 6.04
CA ASN A 35 5.89 7.71 5.27
C ASN A 35 5.94 6.20 5.60
N ALA A 36 4.78 5.56 5.76
CA ALA A 36 4.67 4.10 5.88
C ALA A 36 5.43 3.37 4.76
N TYR A 37 5.45 3.95 3.56
CA TYR A 37 6.33 3.57 2.46
C TYR A 37 7.49 4.58 2.35
N ASP A 38 8.70 4.13 2.65
CA ASP A 38 9.88 4.98 2.85
C ASP A 38 10.23 5.77 1.58
N ALA A 39 10.34 7.10 1.73
CA ALA A 39 10.54 8.00 0.59
C ALA A 39 11.89 7.80 -0.11
N ASP A 40 12.95 7.41 0.61
CA ASP A 40 14.26 7.15 0.01
C ASP A 40 14.24 5.86 -0.81
N LEU A 41 13.61 4.80 -0.29
CA LEU A 41 13.42 3.56 -1.03
C LEU A 41 12.59 3.78 -2.30
N ARG A 42 11.48 4.53 -2.20
CA ARG A 42 10.67 4.90 -3.37
C ARG A 42 11.47 5.69 -4.41
N ARG A 43 12.24 6.70 -3.97
CA ARG A 43 13.13 7.48 -4.85
C ARG A 43 14.16 6.60 -5.56
N HIS A 44 14.75 5.63 -4.87
CA HIS A 44 15.69 4.69 -5.48
C HIS A 44 15.01 3.78 -6.52
N ALA A 45 13.80 3.28 -6.24
CA ALA A 45 13.05 2.47 -7.19
C ALA A 45 12.71 3.24 -8.47
N LEU A 46 12.22 4.49 -8.34
CA LEU A 46 11.92 5.35 -9.48
C LEU A 46 13.17 5.68 -10.31
N ALA A 47 14.29 5.97 -9.65
CA ALA A 47 15.56 6.23 -10.33
C ALA A 47 16.07 4.99 -11.08
N LEU A 48 15.94 3.80 -10.47
CA LEU A 48 16.27 2.53 -11.11
C LEU A 48 15.40 2.27 -12.34
N ALA A 49 14.08 2.37 -12.20
CA ALA A 49 13.15 2.16 -13.31
C ALA A 49 13.47 3.10 -14.49
N LYS A 50 13.74 4.37 -14.21
CA LYS A 50 14.16 5.35 -15.23
C LYS A 50 15.46 4.94 -15.93
N ARG A 51 16.46 4.45 -15.19
CA ARG A 51 17.75 4.02 -15.75
C ARG A 51 17.61 2.79 -16.64
N GLU A 52 16.79 1.84 -16.24
CA GLU A 52 16.55 0.59 -16.99
C GLU A 52 15.47 0.76 -18.09
N ASN A 53 14.96 1.98 -18.30
CA ASN A 53 13.87 2.28 -19.23
C ASN A 53 12.62 1.42 -18.99
N LEU A 54 12.31 1.15 -17.73
CA LEU A 54 11.12 0.43 -17.28
C LEU A 54 10.02 1.41 -16.88
N MET A 55 8.79 1.12 -17.30
CA MET A 55 7.62 1.86 -16.85
C MET A 55 7.25 1.40 -15.43
N LEU A 56 7.36 2.32 -14.47
CA LEU A 56 6.95 2.11 -13.08
C LEU A 56 5.93 3.21 -12.71
N GLY A 57 4.68 2.80 -12.52
CA GLY A 57 3.66 3.69 -11.96
C GLY A 57 3.91 3.92 -10.47
N GLU A 58 3.29 4.94 -9.91
CA GLU A 58 3.29 5.21 -8.47
C GLU A 58 1.88 5.61 -8.05
N GLY A 59 1.37 5.08 -6.94
CA GLY A 59 -0.01 5.32 -6.53
C GLY A 59 -0.39 4.78 -5.15
N VAL A 60 -1.67 4.94 -4.81
CA VAL A 60 -2.26 4.55 -3.52
C VAL A 60 -2.90 3.15 -3.62
N TYR A 61 -2.51 2.25 -2.71
CA TYR A 61 -3.07 0.90 -2.63
C TYR A 61 -4.22 0.83 -1.62
N CYS A 62 -5.42 0.48 -2.07
CA CYS A 62 -6.54 0.19 -1.18
C CYS A 62 -6.51 -1.29 -0.77
N TRP A 63 -6.44 -1.55 0.54
CA TRP A 63 -6.66 -2.88 1.07
C TRP A 63 -8.14 -3.10 1.28
N ALA A 64 -8.70 -4.14 0.67
CA ALA A 64 -10.01 -4.72 0.97
C ALA A 64 -9.84 -6.09 1.64
N LEU A 65 -10.82 -6.54 2.43
CA LEU A 65 -10.65 -7.79 3.19
C LEU A 65 -10.72 -9.06 2.32
N GLY A 66 -11.51 -9.03 1.24
CA GLY A 66 -11.86 -10.23 0.47
C GLY A 66 -12.83 -11.18 1.22
N PRO A 67 -13.02 -12.42 0.75
CA PRO A 67 -12.33 -13.05 -0.39
C PRO A 67 -12.97 -12.76 -1.75
N GLN A 68 -14.21 -12.29 -1.81
CA GLN A 68 -14.84 -11.90 -3.08
C GLN A 68 -14.20 -10.62 -3.61
N PHE A 69 -14.14 -10.51 -4.94
CA PHE A 69 -13.80 -9.25 -5.58
C PHE A 69 -14.87 -8.19 -5.34
N GLU A 70 -14.45 -6.95 -5.52
CA GLU A 70 -15.28 -5.77 -5.36
C GLU A 70 -16.36 -5.70 -6.45
N THR A 71 -17.53 -5.20 -6.05
CA THR A 71 -18.55 -4.74 -6.98
C THR A 71 -18.10 -3.47 -7.71
N ALA A 72 -18.73 -3.17 -8.85
CA ALA A 72 -18.45 -1.93 -9.58
C ALA A 72 -18.71 -0.66 -8.75
N ALA A 73 -19.63 -0.70 -7.78
CA ALA A 73 -19.88 0.43 -6.87
C ALA A 73 -18.74 0.64 -5.87
N GLU A 74 -18.20 -0.45 -5.31
CA GLU A 74 -17.04 -0.42 -4.41
C GLU A 74 -15.78 0.06 -5.13
N ILE A 75 -15.53 -0.39 -6.36
CA ILE A 75 -14.41 0.12 -7.17
C ILE A 75 -14.52 1.63 -7.40
N ARG A 76 -15.72 2.14 -7.75
CA ARG A 76 -15.92 3.60 -7.90
C ARG A 76 -15.72 4.35 -6.58
N MET A 77 -16.13 3.76 -5.46
CA MET A 77 -15.92 4.33 -4.14
C MET A 77 -14.42 4.40 -3.80
N PHE A 78 -13.66 3.33 -4.02
CA PHE A 78 -12.22 3.31 -3.76
C PHE A 78 -11.47 4.31 -4.65
N ALA A 79 -11.84 4.40 -5.93
CA ALA A 79 -11.28 5.42 -6.81
C ALA A 79 -11.62 6.84 -6.33
N ALA A 80 -12.85 7.08 -5.84
CA ALA A 80 -13.24 8.36 -5.26
C ALA A 80 -12.50 8.70 -3.95
N TRP A 81 -12.04 7.70 -3.21
CA TRP A 81 -11.13 7.88 -2.06
C TRP A 81 -9.67 8.13 -2.47
N GLY A 82 -9.35 8.03 -3.77
CA GLY A 82 -8.02 8.25 -4.31
C GLY A 82 -7.17 6.99 -4.46
N ALA A 83 -7.76 5.79 -4.44
CA ALA A 83 -7.04 4.55 -4.69
C ALA A 83 -6.71 4.36 -6.18
N ASP A 84 -5.48 3.94 -6.47
CA ASP A 84 -5.02 3.59 -7.82
C ASP A 84 -5.01 2.08 -8.09
N ALA A 85 -4.94 1.28 -7.02
CA ALA A 85 -5.05 -0.17 -7.04
C ALA A 85 -5.83 -0.67 -5.82
N VAL A 86 -6.42 -1.85 -5.93
CA VAL A 86 -7.06 -2.56 -4.81
C VAL A 86 -6.51 -3.98 -4.73
N GLY A 87 -6.36 -4.49 -3.50
CA GLY A 87 -6.10 -5.90 -3.29
C GLY A 87 -6.34 -6.31 -1.84
N MET A 88 -5.94 -7.52 -1.48
CA MET A 88 -6.42 -8.20 -0.27
C MET A 88 -5.33 -8.48 0.77
N SER A 89 -4.16 -7.84 0.67
CA SER A 89 -3.00 -8.09 1.55
C SER A 89 -2.17 -6.82 1.77
N THR A 90 -0.92 -6.98 2.22
CA THR A 90 0.16 -5.98 2.24
C THR A 90 0.03 -4.91 3.33
N VAL A 91 -1.15 -4.37 3.56
CA VAL A 91 -1.36 -3.31 4.56
C VAL A 91 -1.12 -3.80 5.99
N PRO A 92 -1.61 -4.98 6.44
CA PRO A 92 -1.28 -5.52 7.75
C PRO A 92 0.24 -5.72 7.94
N GLU A 93 0.92 -6.29 6.95
CA GLU A 93 2.36 -6.52 6.99
C GLU A 93 3.13 -5.20 7.03
N THR A 94 2.66 -4.18 6.31
CA THR A 94 3.23 -2.83 6.35
C THR A 94 3.10 -2.24 7.75
N ILE A 95 1.93 -2.32 8.38
CA ILE A 95 1.71 -1.83 9.75
C ILE A 95 2.66 -2.54 10.73
N LEU A 96 2.80 -3.87 10.64
CA LEU A 96 3.73 -4.64 11.49
C LEU A 96 5.19 -4.27 11.23
N ALA A 97 5.59 -4.06 9.98
CA ALA A 97 6.93 -3.64 9.65
C ALA A 97 7.24 -2.25 10.22
N ARG A 98 6.29 -1.31 10.16
CA ARG A 98 6.41 0.02 10.77
C ARG A 98 6.45 -0.05 12.28
N HIS A 99 5.62 -0.89 12.89
CA HIS A 99 5.69 -1.20 14.31
C HIS A 99 7.06 -1.72 14.75
N ALA A 100 7.69 -2.56 13.92
CA ALA A 100 9.04 -3.07 14.14
C ALA A 100 10.18 -2.09 13.77
N GLY A 101 9.85 -0.85 13.38
CA GLY A 101 10.83 0.17 12.99
C GLY A 101 11.50 -0.04 11.64
N LEU A 102 10.94 -0.90 10.78
CA LEU A 102 11.49 -1.21 9.46
C LEU A 102 11.09 -0.17 8.42
N LYS A 103 11.99 0.08 7.46
CA LYS A 103 11.67 0.79 6.22
C LYS A 103 10.93 -0.15 5.27
N VAL A 104 9.88 0.32 4.64
CA VAL A 104 9.03 -0.48 3.73
C VAL A 104 9.04 0.13 2.33
N MET A 105 9.11 -0.74 1.33
CA MET A 105 8.82 -0.42 -0.06
C MET A 105 7.87 -1.50 -0.58
N GLY A 106 6.78 -1.10 -1.23
CA GLY A 106 5.76 -2.00 -1.76
C GLY A 106 5.63 -1.87 -3.28
N LEU A 107 5.39 -2.98 -3.95
CA LEU A 107 5.06 -3.02 -5.38
C LEU A 107 3.78 -3.83 -5.57
N ALA A 108 2.90 -3.35 -6.44
CA ALA A 108 1.73 -4.08 -6.89
C ALA A 108 1.84 -4.34 -8.39
N LEU A 109 1.60 -5.59 -8.80
CA LEU A 109 1.38 -5.93 -10.20
C LEU A 109 -0.12 -5.84 -10.46
N ILE A 110 -0.50 -4.97 -11.40
CA ILE A 110 -1.90 -4.73 -11.80
C ILE A 110 -2.36 -5.77 -12.81
#